data_AF-A0A9Q9DV23-F1
#
_entry.id   AF-A0A9Q9DV23-F1
#
_cell.length_a   1.000
_cell.length_b   1.000
_cell.length_c   1.000
_cell.angle_alpha   90.00
_cell.angle_beta   90.00
_cell.angle_gamma   90.00
#
_symmetry.space_group_name_H-M   'P 1'
#
loop_
_entity.id
_entity.type
_entity.pdbx_description
1 polymer ?
#
loop_
_entity_poly.entity_id
_entity_poly.type
_entity_poly.pdbx_seq_one_letter_code
_entity_poly.pdbx_strand_id
1 'polypeptide(L)'
;MAKPSTEPPDILAHLKINAPHRDKGGLKVTLTLIQYPIRAICIIVDSSPQRYERFLATQRDLPPKKRLSVICDVRIRWNSTYNMCKRAVKFRQYINKWLKDEIALRVPIHTENLSEADNNTDIDSQDLKRLRLSAQEWSHLEMVTEMLSHFKTATMSLNKVEDELLLPLRKRVRPARYRDSQL
;
A
#
# COMPACT_ATOMS: atom_id res chain seq x y z
N MET A 1 6.17 40.33 -5.98
CA MET A 1 5.36 39.14 -6.31
C MET A 1 6.03 37.92 -5.71
N ALA A 2 5.58 37.45 -4.55
CA ALA A 2 6.13 36.27 -3.89
C ALA A 2 5.47 35.01 -4.45
N LYS A 3 6.28 34.03 -4.89
CA LYS A 3 5.79 32.69 -5.26
C LYS A 3 5.36 31.96 -3.99
N PRO A 4 4.24 31.22 -3.99
CA PRO A 4 3.91 30.36 -2.86
C PRO A 4 4.88 29.18 -2.83
N SER A 5 5.64 29.07 -1.74
CA SER A 5 6.43 27.88 -1.42
C SER A 5 5.47 26.72 -1.24
N THR A 6 5.47 25.80 -2.20
CA THR A 6 4.77 24.52 -2.05
C THR A 6 5.69 23.64 -1.22
N GLU A 7 5.50 23.67 0.10
CA GLU A 7 6.21 22.76 1.01
C GLU A 7 6.00 21.31 0.55
N PRO A 8 7.05 20.47 0.54
CA PRO A 8 6.89 19.06 0.25
C PRO A 8 6.03 18.42 1.34
N PRO A 9 5.09 17.52 0.98
CA PRO A 9 4.18 16.92 1.95
C PRO A 9 4.98 16.16 3.01
N ASP A 10 4.82 16.56 4.27
CA ASP A 10 5.44 15.91 5.42
C ASP A 10 5.05 14.42 5.44
N ILE A 11 6.01 13.56 5.08
CA ILE A 11 5.85 12.11 5.01
C ILE A 11 5.49 11.58 6.41
N LEU A 12 5.96 12.24 7.47
CA LEU A 12 5.62 11.92 8.86
C LEU A 12 4.20 12.38 9.22
N ALA A 13 3.68 13.47 8.64
CA ALA A 13 2.28 13.86 8.79
C ALA A 13 1.33 12.84 8.15
N HIS A 14 1.69 12.28 6.99
CA HIS A 14 0.94 11.16 6.39
C HIS A 14 1.02 9.86 7.20
N LEU A 15 2.12 9.65 7.93
CA LEU A 15 2.27 8.56 8.90
C LEU A 15 1.48 8.84 10.21
N LYS A 16 1.29 10.10 10.61
CA LYS A 16 0.53 10.51 11.81
C LYS A 16 -0.99 10.44 11.63
N ILE A 17 -1.50 10.32 10.41
CA ILE A 17 -2.92 10.07 10.17
C ILE A 17 -3.20 8.59 10.49
N ASN A 18 -3.67 8.33 11.72
CA ASN A 18 -4.13 7.04 12.26
C ASN A 18 -3.09 6.15 12.95
N ALA A 19 -2.31 6.67 13.91
CA ALA A 19 -1.89 5.79 14.99
C ALA A 19 -3.17 5.27 15.70
N PRO A 20 -3.43 3.95 15.72
CA PRO A 20 -4.71 3.43 16.19
C PRO A 20 -4.90 3.74 17.67
N HIS A 21 -6.02 4.39 17.99
CA HIS A 21 -6.50 4.54 19.37
C HIS A 21 -6.60 3.13 19.98
N ARG A 22 -5.93 2.92 21.12
CA ARG A 22 -6.02 1.69 21.91
C ARG A 22 -7.43 1.61 22.53
N ASP A 23 -8.43 1.24 21.75
CA ASP A 23 -9.73 0.89 22.32
C ASP A 23 -10.41 -0.25 21.55
N LYS A 24 -10.69 -1.30 22.33
CA LYS A 24 -11.56 -2.47 22.14
C LYS A 24 -11.29 -3.37 20.93
N GLY A 25 -10.79 -4.57 21.24
CA GLY A 25 -10.47 -5.64 20.31
C GLY A 25 -11.60 -5.93 19.31
N GLY A 26 -11.28 -5.85 18.03
CA GLY A 26 -12.19 -6.10 16.94
C GLY A 26 -11.44 -6.17 15.62
N LEU A 27 -12.05 -6.82 14.62
CA LEU A 27 -11.45 -7.08 13.30
C LEU A 27 -10.89 -5.80 12.65
N LYS A 28 -11.55 -4.66 12.85
CA LYS A 28 -11.12 -3.34 12.34
C LYS A 28 -9.78 -2.89 12.93
N VAL A 29 -9.57 -3.10 14.23
CA VAL A 29 -8.33 -2.72 14.92
C VAL A 29 -7.18 -3.60 14.43
N THR A 30 -7.40 -4.91 14.37
CA THR A 30 -6.41 -5.87 13.84
C THR A 30 -6.04 -5.57 12.38
N LEU A 31 -7.03 -5.29 11.54
CA LEU A 31 -6.80 -4.92 10.14
C LEU A 31 -5.97 -3.63 10.04
N THR A 32 -6.29 -2.62 10.85
CA THR A 32 -5.60 -1.32 10.83
C THR A 32 -4.16 -1.45 11.31
N LEU A 33 -3.94 -2.19 12.41
CA LEU A 33 -2.61 -2.43 12.98
C LEU A 33 -1.68 -3.16 12.01
N ILE A 34 -2.20 -4.11 11.24
CA ILE A 34 -1.41 -4.90 10.29
C ILE A 34 -1.25 -4.16 8.95
N GLN A 35 -2.28 -3.43 8.51
CA GLN A 35 -2.23 -2.68 7.26
C GLN A 35 -1.27 -1.49 7.34
N TYR A 36 -1.21 -0.82 8.49
CA TYR A 36 -0.45 0.42 8.65
C TYR A 36 1.06 0.25 8.35
N PRO A 37 1.78 -0.74 8.92
CA PRO A 37 3.19 -0.96 8.62
C PRO A 37 3.44 -1.21 7.12
N ILE A 38 2.58 -2.02 6.47
CA ILE A 38 2.72 -2.30 5.04
C ILE A 38 2.53 -1.05 4.20
N ARG A 39 1.52 -0.24 4.52
CA ARG A 39 1.25 1.02 3.84
C ARG A 39 2.41 2.00 4.01
N ALA A 40 2.94 2.13 5.22
CA ALA A 40 4.09 2.95 5.52
C ALA A 40 5.31 2.50 4.70
N ILE A 41 5.62 1.20 4.66
CA ILE A 41 6.70 0.66 3.83
C ILE A 41 6.50 1.05 2.35
N CYS A 42 5.28 0.93 1.82
CA CYS A 42 5.00 1.33 0.43
C CYS A 42 5.32 2.79 0.17
N ILE A 43 4.85 3.68 1.05
CA ILE A 43 5.09 5.13 0.94
C ILE A 43 6.59 5.44 0.99
N ILE A 44 7.34 4.79 1.88
CA ILE A 44 8.76 5.05 2.07
C ILE A 44 9.60 4.56 0.90
N VAL A 45 9.28 3.38 0.35
CA VAL A 45 9.95 2.86 -0.85
C VAL A 45 9.75 3.82 -2.02
N ASP A 46 8.55 4.34 -2.19
CA ASP A 46 8.20 5.24 -3.29
C ASP A 46 8.57 6.71 -3.02
N SER A 47 9.04 7.06 -1.80
CA SER A 47 9.34 8.45 -1.43
C SER A 47 10.60 9.01 -2.09
N SER A 48 11.45 8.16 -2.65
CA SER A 48 12.71 8.56 -3.32
C SER A 48 13.10 7.53 -4.38
N PRO A 49 13.55 7.96 -5.58
CA PRO A 49 14.03 7.05 -6.62
C PRO A 49 15.14 6.12 -6.13
N GLN A 50 16.05 6.61 -5.28
CA GLN A 50 17.14 5.81 -4.72
C GLN A 50 16.62 4.69 -3.82
N ARG A 51 15.58 4.94 -3.01
CA ARG A 51 14.95 3.92 -2.15
C ARG A 51 14.25 2.86 -3.00
N TYR A 52 13.53 3.29 -4.03
CA TYR A 52 12.87 2.42 -5.00
C TYR A 52 13.87 1.50 -5.72
N GLU A 53 14.97 2.05 -6.24
CA GLU A 53 16.02 1.28 -6.92
C GLU A 53 16.68 0.27 -5.98
N ARG A 54 16.98 0.66 -4.74
CA ARG A 54 17.51 -0.27 -3.73
C ARG A 54 16.52 -1.37 -3.39
N PHE A 55 15.22 -1.09 -3.34
CA PHE A 55 14.20 -2.12 -3.17
C PHE A 55 14.21 -3.12 -4.34
N LEU A 56 14.23 -2.64 -5.59
CA LEU A 56 14.34 -3.52 -6.76
C LEU A 56 15.65 -4.31 -6.78
N ALA A 57 16.75 -3.74 -6.29
CA ALA A 57 18.04 -4.42 -6.17
C ALA A 57 18.01 -5.59 -5.17
N THR A 58 17.05 -5.63 -4.23
CA THR A 58 16.87 -6.81 -3.37
C THR A 58 16.35 -8.03 -4.13
N GLN A 59 15.72 -7.83 -5.30
CA GLN A 59 15.08 -8.85 -6.15
C GLN A 59 15.98 -9.30 -7.32
N ARG A 60 17.30 -9.22 -7.17
CA ARG A 60 18.26 -9.56 -8.24
C ARG A 60 18.19 -11.02 -8.68
N ASP A 61 17.79 -11.91 -7.77
CA ASP A 61 17.49 -13.32 -8.00
C ASP A 61 16.31 -13.54 -8.95
N LEU A 62 15.44 -12.55 -9.14
CA LEU A 62 14.34 -12.62 -10.09
C LEU A 62 14.74 -12.08 -11.47
N PRO A 63 14.21 -12.68 -12.56
CA PRO A 63 14.31 -12.10 -13.90
C PRO A 63 13.80 -10.66 -13.94
N PRO A 64 14.40 -9.74 -14.73
CA PRO A 64 14.02 -8.32 -14.75
C PRO A 64 12.51 -8.07 -14.93
N LYS A 65 11.85 -8.83 -15.81
CA LYS A 65 10.40 -8.74 -16.07
C LYS A 65 9.51 -9.12 -14.87
N LYS A 66 10.07 -9.80 -13.87
CA LYS A 66 9.37 -10.26 -12.66
C LYS A 66 9.67 -9.40 -11.43
N ARG A 67 10.61 -8.46 -11.53
CA ARG A 67 10.91 -7.50 -10.45
C ARG A 67 9.79 -6.47 -10.40
N LEU A 68 9.17 -6.31 -9.24
CA LEU A 68 8.06 -5.37 -9.07
C LEU A 68 8.25 -4.60 -7.77
N SER A 69 7.72 -3.38 -7.72
CA SER A 69 7.63 -2.64 -6.46
C SER A 69 6.47 -3.16 -5.60
N VAL A 70 6.48 -2.70 -4.35
CA VAL A 70 5.32 -2.70 -3.46
C VAL A 70 4.19 -1.84 -4.06
N ILE A 71 2.96 -2.05 -3.61
CA ILE A 71 1.81 -1.23 -4.04
C ILE A 71 1.05 -0.73 -2.83
N CYS A 72 0.71 0.55 -2.83
CA CYS A 72 -0.12 1.14 -1.79
C CYS A 72 -1.61 0.88 -2.07
N ASP A 73 -2.41 0.75 -1.01
CA ASP A 73 -3.85 0.67 -1.12
C ASP A 73 -4.48 2.03 -1.49
N VAL A 74 -5.65 1.99 -2.13
CA VAL A 74 -6.37 3.14 -2.65
C VAL A 74 -7.75 3.18 -2.01
N ARG A 75 -8.02 4.23 -1.23
CA ARG A 75 -9.23 4.37 -0.41
C ARG A 75 -10.55 4.14 -1.16
N ILE A 76 -10.62 4.58 -2.41
CA ILE A 76 -11.84 4.47 -3.25
C ILE A 76 -11.98 3.12 -3.95
N ARG A 77 -10.93 2.28 -3.99
CA ARG A 77 -10.96 0.97 -4.65
C ARG A 77 -11.08 -0.12 -3.61
N TRP A 78 -12.25 -0.73 -3.56
CA TRP A 78 -12.62 -1.69 -2.52
C TRP A 78 -11.67 -2.90 -2.39
N ASN A 79 -10.98 -3.30 -3.46
CA ASN A 79 -10.03 -4.44 -3.48
C ASN A 79 -8.55 -4.04 -3.27
N SER A 80 -8.25 -2.76 -3.10
CA SER A 80 -6.86 -2.29 -3.11
C SER A 80 -6.06 -2.78 -1.90
N THR A 81 -6.68 -2.82 -0.71
CA THR A 81 -6.08 -3.36 0.52
C THR A 81 -5.70 -4.82 0.35
N TYR A 82 -6.59 -5.66 -0.21
CA TYR A 82 -6.26 -7.05 -0.53
C TYR A 82 -5.04 -7.15 -1.45
N ASN A 83 -5.00 -6.36 -2.52
CA ASN A 83 -3.90 -6.42 -3.48
C ASN A 83 -2.57 -5.99 -2.84
N MET A 84 -2.58 -4.97 -1.99
CA MET A 84 -1.42 -4.53 -1.20
C MET A 84 -0.94 -5.64 -0.26
N CYS A 85 -1.82 -6.19 0.58
CA CYS A 85 -1.46 -7.25 1.52
C CYS A 85 -0.95 -8.50 0.78
N LYS A 86 -1.62 -8.94 -0.29
CA LYS A 86 -1.18 -10.06 -1.13
C LYS A 86 0.22 -9.85 -1.71
N ARG A 87 0.51 -8.64 -2.19
CA ARG A 87 1.83 -8.32 -2.74
C ARG A 87 2.90 -8.27 -1.65
N ALA A 88 2.58 -7.69 -0.50
CA ALA A 88 3.48 -7.63 0.64
C ALA A 88 3.85 -9.04 1.16
N VAL A 89 2.87 -9.94 1.31
CA VAL A 89 3.12 -11.34 1.68
C VAL A 89 4.04 -12.01 0.67
N LYS A 90 3.77 -11.86 -0.64
CA LYS A 90 4.63 -12.40 -1.70
C LYS A 90 6.07 -11.86 -1.62
N PHE A 91 6.23 -10.61 -1.19
CA PHE A 91 7.53 -9.92 -1.14
C PHE A 91 8.14 -9.86 0.26
N ARG A 92 7.63 -10.65 1.20
CA ARG A 92 8.10 -10.70 2.60
C ARG A 92 9.63 -10.74 2.72
N GLN A 93 10.29 -11.62 1.97
CA GLN A 93 11.75 -11.75 2.01
C GLN A 93 12.48 -10.49 1.52
N TYR A 94 11.99 -9.86 0.45
CA TYR A 94 12.58 -8.66 -0.13
C TYR A 94 12.33 -7.43 0.74
N ILE A 95 11.13 -7.30 1.31
CA ILE A 95 10.79 -6.24 2.28
C ILE A 95 11.69 -6.35 3.51
N ASN A 96 11.83 -7.54 4.09
CA ASN A 96 12.68 -7.73 5.26
C ASN A 96 14.15 -7.44 4.97
N LYS A 97 14.65 -7.86 3.81
CA LYS A 97 16.02 -7.57 3.37
C LYS A 97 16.23 -6.06 3.17
N TRP A 98 15.34 -5.41 2.44
CA TRP A 98 15.41 -3.98 2.19
C TRP A 98 15.37 -3.16 3.49
N LEU A 99 14.47 -3.48 4.43
CA LEU A 99 14.43 -2.82 5.73
C LEU A 99 15.73 -3.02 6.52
N LYS A 100 16.31 -4.23 6.49
CA LYS A 100 17.60 -4.50 7.15
C LYS A 100 18.71 -3.63 6.56
N ASP A 101 18.80 -3.57 5.24
CA ASP A 101 19.83 -2.82 4.53
C ASP A 101 19.66 -1.30 4.76
N GLU A 102 18.43 -0.78 4.67
CA GLU A 102 18.10 0.63 4.91
C GLU A 102 18.37 1.07 6.37
N ILE A 103 18.12 0.21 7.35
CA ILE A 103 18.45 0.50 8.75
C ILE A 103 19.96 0.55 8.91
N ALA A 104 20.72 -0.37 8.30
CA ALA A 104 22.17 -0.43 8.41
C ALA A 104 22.84 0.82 7.82
N LEU A 105 22.31 1.36 6.72
CA LEU A 105 22.81 2.59 6.08
C LEU A 105 22.66 3.84 6.97
N ARG A 106 21.76 3.82 7.96
CA ARG A 106 21.46 4.96 8.84
C ARG A 106 22.03 4.85 10.25
N VAL A 107 22.69 3.73 10.59
CA VAL A 107 23.40 3.65 11.87
C VAL A 107 24.61 4.59 11.78
N PRO A 108 24.73 5.61 12.64
CA PRO A 108 25.88 6.50 12.61
C PRO A 108 27.13 5.70 12.89
N ILE A 109 28.06 5.66 11.94
CA ILE A 109 29.47 5.42 12.25
C ILE A 109 29.87 6.65 13.07
N HIS A 110 30.11 6.49 14.38
CA HIS A 110 30.58 7.58 15.24
C HIS A 110 31.75 8.30 14.57
N THR A 111 31.43 9.41 13.92
CA THR A 111 32.41 10.35 13.40
C THR A 111 31.87 11.69 13.81
N GLU A 112 32.44 12.19 14.90
CA GLU A 112 32.29 13.56 15.35
C GLU A 112 32.50 14.47 14.14
N ASN A 113 31.43 15.16 13.72
CA ASN A 113 31.46 16.48 13.09
C ASN A 113 30.01 16.91 12.89
N LEU A 114 29.59 17.91 13.67
CA LEU A 114 28.36 18.64 13.45
C LEU A 114 28.41 19.30 12.07
N SER A 115 27.40 19.06 11.25
CA SER A 115 26.94 20.07 10.29
C SER A 115 25.43 20.19 10.39
N GLU A 116 25.00 21.34 10.88
CA GLU A 116 23.67 21.88 10.70
C GLU A 116 23.31 21.95 9.21
N ALA A 117 22.01 21.90 8.93
CA ALA A 117 21.35 22.01 7.62
C ALA A 117 21.16 20.70 6.84
N ASP A 118 20.06 19.99 7.15
CA ASP A 118 18.98 19.88 6.17
C ASP A 118 17.67 19.54 6.90
N ASN A 119 16.68 20.43 6.87
CA ASN A 119 15.32 20.17 7.39
C ASN A 119 14.54 19.24 6.45
N ASN A 120 15.23 18.26 5.87
CA ASN A 120 14.59 17.24 5.06
C ASN A 120 14.07 16.17 6.01
N THR A 121 12.84 15.73 5.78
CA THR A 121 12.11 14.73 6.56
C THR A 121 12.80 13.36 6.48
N ASP A 122 14.02 13.23 7.02
CA ASP A 122 14.76 12.00 6.96
C ASP A 122 14.12 11.02 7.94
N ILE A 123 13.74 9.88 7.39
CA ILE A 123 13.03 8.87 8.16
C ILE A 123 14.09 8.19 9.00
N ASP A 124 14.00 8.39 10.32
CA ASP A 124 14.98 7.87 11.26
C ASP A 124 15.05 6.34 11.17
N SER A 125 16.25 5.80 11.37
CA SER A 125 16.51 4.39 11.60
C SER A 125 15.54 3.75 12.60
N GLN A 126 15.10 4.52 13.61
CA GLN A 126 14.14 4.06 14.61
C GLN A 126 12.73 3.89 14.05
N ASP A 127 12.31 4.76 13.13
CA ASP A 127 11.01 4.61 12.45
C ASP A 127 11.02 3.41 11.52
N LEU A 128 12.12 3.15 10.81
CA LEU A 128 12.25 1.93 10.00
C LEU A 128 12.26 0.65 10.84
N LYS A 129 12.85 0.68 12.04
CA LYS A 129 12.81 -0.46 12.98
C LYS A 129 11.38 -0.77 13.42
N ARG A 130 10.54 0.24 13.65
CA ARG A 130 9.12 0.07 14.02
C ARG A 130 8.29 -0.57 12.90
N LEU A 131 8.73 -0.46 11.65
CA LEU A 131 8.05 -1.06 10.50
C LEU A 131 8.40 -2.54 10.29
N ARG A 132 9.35 -3.11 11.03
CA ARG A 132 9.68 -4.53 10.92
C ARG A 132 8.58 -5.36 11.57
N LEU A 133 7.88 -6.12 10.75
CA LEU A 133 6.90 -7.10 11.22
C LEU A 133 7.61 -8.35 11.76
N SER A 134 7.19 -8.80 12.93
CA SER A 134 7.53 -10.09 13.53
C SER A 134 6.94 -11.26 12.73
N ALA A 135 7.41 -12.48 13.00
CA ALA A 135 6.87 -13.68 12.35
C ALA A 135 5.38 -13.86 12.61
N GLN A 136 4.91 -13.50 13.82
CA GLN A 136 3.50 -13.55 14.18
C GLN A 136 2.67 -12.52 13.42
N GLU A 137 3.16 -11.28 13.28
CA GLU A 137 2.46 -10.25 12.50
C GLU A 137 2.39 -10.59 11.01
N TRP A 138 3.43 -11.22 10.45
CA TRP A 138 3.36 -11.77 9.09
C TRP A 138 2.30 -12.87 8.97
N SER A 139 2.18 -13.76 9.94
CA SER A 139 1.13 -14.79 9.96
C SER A 139 -0.27 -14.16 10.05
N HIS A 140 -0.45 -13.13 10.87
CA HIS A 140 -1.71 -12.39 10.91
C HIS A 140 -2.01 -11.69 9.58
N LEU A 141 -1.00 -11.12 8.90
CA LEU A 141 -1.16 -10.53 7.57
C LEU A 141 -1.59 -11.57 6.54
N GLU A 142 -1.05 -12.78 6.58
CA GLU A 142 -1.44 -13.90 5.73
C GLU A 142 -2.91 -14.28 5.97
N MET A 143 -3.34 -14.44 7.24
CA MET A 143 -4.74 -14.72 7.59
C MET A 143 -5.69 -13.64 7.09
N VAL A 144 -5.34 -12.36 7.30
CA VAL A 144 -6.15 -11.22 6.83
C VAL A 144 -6.20 -11.20 5.31
N THR A 145 -5.08 -11.47 4.63
CA THR A 145 -5.03 -11.54 3.16
C THR A 145 -5.94 -12.63 2.63
N GLU A 146 -5.96 -13.80 3.28
CA GLU A 146 -6.82 -14.91 2.91
C GLU A 146 -8.29 -14.57 3.09
N MET A 147 -8.66 -14.02 4.25
CA MET A 147 -10.02 -13.55 4.52
C MET A 147 -10.48 -12.53 3.47
N LEU A 148 -9.64 -11.53 3.15
CA LEU A 148 -9.92 -10.53 2.11
C LEU A 148 -10.06 -11.14 0.71
N SER A 149 -9.42 -12.29 0.45
CA SER A 149 -9.53 -13.01 -0.82
C SER A 149 -10.93 -13.55 -1.08
N HIS A 150 -11.62 -14.00 -0.02
CA HIS A 150 -13.00 -14.50 -0.11
C HIS A 150 -13.95 -13.38 -0.54
N PHE A 151 -13.83 -12.20 0.06
CA PHE A 151 -14.61 -11.02 -0.34
C PHE A 151 -14.34 -10.66 -1.81
N LYS A 152 -13.06 -10.59 -2.22
CA LYS A 152 -12.68 -10.34 -3.62
C LYS A 152 -13.35 -11.32 -4.58
N THR A 153 -13.31 -12.60 -4.25
CA THR A 153 -13.87 -13.68 -5.07
C THR A 153 -15.39 -13.61 -5.15
N ALA A 154 -16.06 -13.34 -4.03
CA ALA A 154 -17.52 -13.17 -3.98
C ALA A 154 -17.97 -12.03 -4.90
N THR A 155 -17.36 -10.85 -4.81
CA THR A 155 -17.74 -9.73 -5.66
C THR A 155 -17.36 -9.94 -7.13
N MET A 156 -16.25 -10.60 -7.43
CA MET A 156 -15.96 -10.99 -8.82
C MET A 156 -17.04 -11.93 -9.38
N SER A 157 -17.57 -12.83 -8.55
CA SER A 157 -18.64 -13.74 -8.94
C SER A 157 -19.96 -12.99 -9.14
N LEU A 158 -20.30 -12.05 -8.24
CA LEU A 158 -21.48 -11.19 -8.38
C LEU A 158 -21.43 -10.33 -9.65
N ASN A 159 -20.27 -9.75 -9.97
CA ASN A 159 -20.12 -8.95 -11.19
C ASN A 159 -20.30 -9.80 -12.46
N LYS A 160 -19.79 -11.04 -12.48
CA LYS A 160 -20.03 -11.96 -13.60
C LYS A 160 -21.51 -12.25 -13.79
N VAL A 161 -22.25 -12.47 -12.70
CA VAL A 161 -23.70 -12.68 -12.74
C VAL A 161 -24.41 -11.44 -13.30
N GLU A 162 -23.99 -10.23 -12.93
CA GLU A 162 -24.53 -8.99 -13.49
C GLU A 162 -24.24 -8.88 -15.00
N ASP A 163 -23.02 -9.19 -15.43
CA ASP A 163 -22.58 -9.12 -16.82
C ASP A 163 -23.26 -10.18 -17.71
N GLU A 164 -23.42 -11.40 -17.22
CA GLU A 164 -23.94 -12.54 -17.98
C GLU A 164 -25.48 -12.61 -17.98
N LEU A 165 -26.14 -12.21 -16.89
CA LEU A 165 -27.60 -12.36 -16.75
C LEU A 165 -28.36 -11.04 -16.80
N LEU A 166 -27.88 -9.98 -16.14
CA LEU A 166 -28.68 -8.77 -15.94
C LEU A 166 -28.47 -7.72 -17.04
N LEU A 167 -27.24 -7.55 -17.54
CA LEU A 167 -26.94 -6.62 -18.63
C LEU A 167 -27.63 -6.98 -19.97
N PRO A 168 -27.71 -8.26 -20.38
CA PRO A 168 -28.48 -8.65 -21.56
C PRO A 168 -29.98 -8.40 -21.41
N LEU A 169 -30.54 -8.57 -20.20
CA LEU A 169 -31.95 -8.31 -19.91
C LEU A 169 -32.27 -6.81 -19.89
N ARG A 170 -31.40 -5.97 -19.29
CA ARG A 170 -31.55 -4.51 -19.33
C ARG A 170 -31.49 -3.94 -20.74
N LYS A 171 -30.68 -4.52 -21.64
CA LYS A 171 -30.61 -4.12 -23.05
C LYS A 171 -31.88 -4.45 -23.85
N ARG A 172 -32.69 -5.42 -23.40
CA ARG A 172 -33.99 -5.79 -24.01
C ARG A 172 -35.13 -4.86 -23.60
N VAL A 173 -34.98 -4.14 -22.49
CA VAL A 173 -35.95 -3.14 -22.01
C VAL A 173 -35.50 -1.73 -22.45
N ARG A 174 -35.31 -1.52 -23.75
CA ARG A 174 -35.41 -0.15 -24.28
C ARG A 174 -36.85 0.02 -24.76
N PRO A 175 -37.63 0.99 -24.24
CA PRO A 175 -38.92 1.29 -24.83
C PRO A 175 -38.68 1.69 -26.28
N ALA A 176 -39.49 1.14 -27.19
CA ALA A 176 -39.50 1.51 -28.59
C ALA A 176 -39.60 3.05 -28.65
N ARG A 177 -38.59 3.69 -29.24
CA ARG A 177 -38.70 5.12 -29.56
C ARG A 177 -39.94 5.24 -30.44
N TYR A 178 -40.94 5.93 -29.92
CA TYR A 178 -42.13 6.33 -30.65
C TYR A 178 -41.63 7.08 -31.90
N ARG A 179 -41.77 6.45 -33.07
CA ARG A 179 -41.66 7.16 -34.34
C ARG A 179 -42.97 7.92 -34.50
N ASP A 180 -43.01 9.14 -33.97
CA ASP A 180 -44.00 10.08 -34.48
C ASP A 180 -43.66 10.38 -35.92
N SER A 181 -44.52 9.83 -36.77
CA SER A 181 -44.63 10.12 -38.18
C SER A 181 -45.78 11.14 -38.30
N GLN A 182 -45.54 12.20 -39.07
CA GLN A 182 -46.53 13.16 -39.60
C GLN A 182 -47.06 14.17 -38.55
N LEU A 183 -47.16 15.47 -38.82
CA LEU A 183 -47.40 16.25 -40.04
C LEU A 183 -46.56 17.53 -40.08
#